data_AF-A0A852AKS0-F1
#
_entry.id   AF-A0A852AKS0-F1
#
_cell.length_a   1.000
_cell.length_b   1.000
_cell.length_c   1.000
_cell.angle_alpha   90.00
_cell.angle_beta   90.00
_cell.angle_gamma   90.00
#
_symmetry.space_group_name_H-M   'P 1'
#
loop_
_entity.id
_entity.type
_entity.pdbx_description
1 polymer ?
#
loop_
_entity_poly.entity_id
_entity_poly.type
_entity_poly.pdbx_seq_one_letter_code
_entity_poly.pdbx_strand_id
1 'polypeptide(L)'
;QSQQLRAVQEENELQRQKLQEEVAGYREQCRQHSLTILALEDRLLEATQQQKGLEEEKAALVEKMEDQVVWPIPHHRVTPGDQKAGFPMAVRSALIFPRKLQEELAVVQGTLLEKKAVISRLSRELSETRARMSDMRGELSEEQKVELEHSQRQLKHREWEVNQLQEKLSEMSSLVEEKDQALRAAAEELRYTLTSPKASWMPLGVSPAADGCVYIELVLCQMQTGQEAVFFQEPPSDLAELGAKCRGLRHEATIQRQKKGLAELRERVKMLEKRQCSGAVKSDSEPLVVWMEDLPEKIAQQRGLELEPALVLGEKLRAGKVGRQCYLDVIGALGRLVEMKELSGMQPLQQLPQERRAEVGLQRQKALELLYKKIRNIQVHLQRKEEVLKDYEGSVEQLRQSQASLRRCQEEMSSLEDEAHRAAEEKALLREALERMQLQLDQEKRLRQAAKRHKV
;
A
#
# COMPACT_ATOMS: atom_id res chain seq x y z
N GLN A 1 -12.80 -14.59 -48.54
CA GLN A 1 -12.99 -13.59 -47.47
C GLN A 1 -14.15 -13.95 -46.52
N SER A 2 -15.37 -14.28 -47.01
CA SER A 2 -16.51 -14.61 -46.11
C SER A 2 -16.42 -15.94 -45.34
N GLN A 3 -15.62 -16.91 -45.80
CA GLN A 3 -15.39 -18.17 -45.09
C GLN A 3 -14.35 -18.02 -43.96
N GLN A 4 -13.29 -17.25 -44.18
CA GLN A 4 -12.27 -16.97 -43.15
C GLN A 4 -12.83 -16.15 -41.99
N LEU A 5 -13.71 -15.17 -42.27
CA LEU A 5 -14.40 -14.41 -41.23
C LEU A 5 -15.32 -15.30 -40.39
N ARG A 6 -16.01 -16.28 -41.00
CA ARG A 6 -16.84 -17.25 -40.28
C ARG A 6 -16.02 -18.18 -39.39
N ALA A 7 -14.91 -18.71 -39.87
CA ALA A 7 -14.03 -19.56 -39.07
C ALA A 7 -13.47 -18.82 -37.85
N VAL A 8 -13.03 -17.56 -38.02
CA VAL A 8 -12.56 -16.73 -36.90
C VAL A 8 -13.68 -16.40 -35.92
N GLN A 9 -14.92 -16.23 -36.40
CA GLN A 9 -16.07 -15.98 -35.54
C GLN A 9 -16.43 -17.23 -34.71
N GLU A 10 -16.46 -18.41 -35.34
CA GLU A 10 -16.70 -19.70 -34.67
C GLU A 10 -15.60 -20.01 -33.62
N GLU A 11 -14.34 -19.71 -33.94
CA GLU A 11 -13.23 -19.88 -32.99
C GLU A 11 -13.34 -18.93 -31.78
N ASN A 12 -13.71 -17.67 -31.99
CA ASN A 12 -13.97 -16.72 -30.91
C ASN A 12 -15.16 -17.14 -30.04
N GLU A 13 -16.22 -17.69 -30.64
CA GLU A 13 -17.38 -18.21 -29.90
C GLU A 13 -17.01 -19.43 -29.05
N LEU A 14 -16.19 -20.34 -29.59
CA LEU A 14 -15.67 -21.49 -28.85
C LEU A 14 -14.77 -21.06 -27.68
N GLN A 15 -13.90 -20.07 -27.89
CA GLN A 15 -13.05 -19.52 -26.83
C GLN A 15 -13.90 -18.85 -25.73
N ARG A 16 -14.95 -18.12 -26.11
CA ARG A 16 -15.89 -17.53 -25.14
C ARG A 16 -16.60 -18.60 -24.31
N GLN A 17 -17.02 -19.71 -24.92
CA GLN A 17 -17.65 -20.81 -24.19
C GLN A 17 -16.68 -21.45 -23.19
N LYS A 18 -15.44 -21.72 -23.58
CA LYS A 18 -14.41 -22.26 -22.68
C LYS A 18 -14.15 -21.34 -21.49
N LEU A 19 -14.00 -20.03 -21.74
CA LEU A 19 -13.82 -19.04 -20.67
C LEU A 19 -15.04 -18.97 -19.74
N GLN A 20 -16.26 -19.12 -20.27
CA GLN A 20 -17.47 -19.17 -19.44
C GLN A 20 -17.51 -20.40 -18.54
N GLU A 21 -17.10 -21.57 -19.04
CA GLU A 21 -17.00 -22.81 -18.27
C GLU A 21 -15.94 -22.70 -17.17
N GLU A 22 -14.76 -22.14 -17.47
CA GLU A 22 -13.71 -21.89 -16.49
C GLU A 22 -14.20 -20.93 -15.38
N VAL A 23 -14.84 -19.82 -15.75
CA VAL A 23 -15.43 -18.88 -14.79
C VAL A 23 -16.50 -19.54 -13.93
N ALA A 24 -17.33 -20.42 -14.49
CA ALA A 24 -18.33 -21.17 -13.73
C ALA A 24 -17.66 -22.13 -12.73
N GLY A 25 -16.58 -22.81 -13.14
CA GLY A 25 -15.77 -23.67 -12.28
C GLY A 25 -15.17 -22.90 -11.10
N TYR A 26 -14.53 -21.76 -11.36
CA TYR A 26 -13.98 -20.90 -10.30
C TYR A 26 -15.06 -20.36 -9.36
N ARG A 27 -16.25 -20.01 -9.87
CA ARG A 27 -17.38 -19.58 -9.04
C ARG A 27 -17.84 -20.68 -8.09
N GLU A 28 -17.95 -21.92 -8.57
CA GLU A 28 -18.35 -23.03 -7.70
C GLU A 28 -17.25 -23.35 -6.69
N GLN A 29 -15.97 -23.27 -7.07
CA GLN A 29 -14.86 -23.43 -6.12
C GLN A 29 -14.90 -22.36 -5.02
N CYS A 30 -15.09 -21.09 -5.39
CA CYS A 30 -15.28 -20.01 -4.42
C CYS A 30 -16.46 -20.28 -3.50
N ARG A 31 -17.59 -20.77 -4.05
CA ARG A 31 -18.77 -21.15 -3.25
C ARG A 31 -18.46 -22.25 -2.24
N GLN A 32 -17.75 -23.29 -2.66
CA GLN A 32 -17.33 -24.41 -1.80
C GLN A 32 -16.35 -23.96 -0.71
N HIS A 33 -15.39 -23.09 -1.06
CA HIS A 33 -14.48 -22.50 -0.08
C HIS A 33 -15.22 -21.67 0.95
N SER A 34 -16.17 -20.82 0.53
CA SER A 34 -17.00 -20.04 1.46
C SER A 34 -17.78 -20.93 2.43
N LEU A 35 -18.37 -22.03 1.95
CA LEU A 35 -19.06 -22.99 2.82
C LEU A 35 -18.11 -23.68 3.80
N THR A 36 -16.91 -24.02 3.35
CA THR A 36 -15.89 -24.64 4.20
C THR A 36 -15.41 -23.67 5.28
N ILE A 37 -15.21 -22.39 4.95
CA ILE A 37 -14.84 -21.34 5.90
C ILE A 37 -15.92 -21.21 6.98
N LEU A 38 -17.20 -21.11 6.60
CA LEU A 38 -18.30 -21.04 7.56
C LEU A 38 -18.32 -22.24 8.51
N ALA A 39 -18.16 -23.46 7.98
CA ALA A 39 -18.12 -24.66 8.81
C ALA A 39 -16.91 -24.69 9.77
N LEU A 40 -15.76 -24.12 9.36
CA LEU A 40 -14.59 -23.98 10.23
C LEU A 40 -14.78 -22.87 11.28
N GLU A 41 -15.45 -21.77 10.93
CA GLU A 41 -15.81 -20.69 11.85
C GLU A 41 -16.76 -21.19 12.94
N ASP A 42 -17.78 -21.97 12.58
CA ASP A 42 -18.71 -22.58 13.54
C ASP A 42 -17.98 -23.50 14.53
N ARG A 43 -17.10 -24.37 14.02
CA ARG A 43 -16.28 -25.26 14.87
C ARG A 43 -15.32 -24.50 15.77
N LEU A 44 -14.78 -23.37 15.30
CA LEU A 44 -13.92 -22.50 16.10
C LEU A 44 -14.73 -21.86 17.25
N LEU A 45 -15.93 -21.37 16.94
CA LEU A 45 -16.85 -20.81 17.95
C LEU A 45 -17.17 -21.85 19.03
N GLU A 46 -17.56 -23.06 18.64
CA GLU A 46 -17.81 -24.17 19.59
C GLU A 46 -16.59 -24.46 20.47
N ALA A 47 -15.39 -24.54 19.87
CA ALA A 47 -14.16 -24.80 20.62
C ALA A 47 -13.82 -23.67 21.60
N THR A 48 -14.04 -22.41 21.22
CA THR A 48 -13.83 -21.26 22.13
C THR A 48 -14.82 -21.26 23.28
N GLN A 49 -16.06 -21.68 23.06
CA GLN A 49 -17.06 -21.80 24.12
C GLN A 49 -16.70 -22.92 25.09
N GLN A 50 -16.24 -24.07 24.58
CA GLN A 50 -15.71 -25.16 25.42
C GLN A 50 -14.49 -24.72 26.24
N GLN A 51 -13.57 -23.95 25.65
CA GLN A 51 -12.42 -23.42 26.37
C GLN A 51 -12.83 -22.51 27.53
N LYS A 52 -13.79 -21.59 27.30
CA LYS A 52 -14.32 -20.72 28.37
C LYS A 52 -14.92 -21.54 29.51
N GLY A 53 -15.74 -22.55 29.20
CA GLY A 53 -16.31 -23.44 30.22
C GLY A 53 -15.24 -24.15 31.05
N LEU A 54 -14.19 -24.68 30.40
CA LEU A 54 -13.07 -25.30 31.10
C LEU A 54 -12.24 -24.31 31.94
N GLU A 55 -12.11 -23.06 31.49
CA GLU A 55 -11.45 -22.00 32.25
C GLU A 55 -12.26 -21.60 33.50
N GLU A 56 -13.59 -21.53 33.39
CA GLU A 56 -14.49 -21.29 34.51
C GLU A 56 -14.46 -22.45 35.52
N GLU A 57 -14.50 -23.71 35.05
CA GLU A 57 -14.37 -24.89 35.91
C GLU A 57 -13.00 -24.92 36.62
N LYS A 58 -11.92 -24.59 35.90
CA LYS A 58 -10.59 -24.46 36.48
C LYS A 58 -10.55 -23.37 37.55
N ALA A 59 -11.15 -22.20 37.30
CA ALA A 59 -11.23 -21.12 38.28
C ALA A 59 -11.99 -21.56 39.55
N ALA A 60 -13.13 -22.23 39.38
CA ALA A 60 -13.91 -22.76 40.51
C ALA A 60 -13.16 -23.83 41.31
N LEU A 61 -12.32 -24.65 40.66
CA LEU A 61 -11.46 -25.61 41.36
C LEU A 61 -10.32 -24.94 42.11
N VAL A 62 -9.73 -23.88 41.55
CA VAL A 62 -8.69 -23.08 42.22
C VAL A 62 -9.25 -22.41 43.47
N GLU A 63 -10.44 -21.79 43.39
CA GLU A 63 -11.13 -21.18 44.54
C GLU A 63 -11.38 -22.22 45.65
N LYS A 64 -11.87 -23.42 45.28
CA LYS A 64 -12.07 -24.53 46.23
C LYS A 64 -10.77 -25.04 46.88
N MET A 65 -9.64 -24.91 46.19
CA MET A 65 -8.32 -25.26 46.75
C MET A 65 -7.83 -24.17 47.70
N GLU A 66 -8.04 -22.88 47.37
CA GLU A 66 -7.69 -21.75 48.22
C GLU A 66 -8.51 -21.75 49.52
N ASP A 67 -9.81 -22.03 49.45
CA ASP A 67 -10.70 -22.17 50.62
C ASP A 67 -10.32 -23.35 51.54
N GLN A 68 -9.73 -24.42 51.00
CA GLN A 68 -9.27 -25.56 51.79
C GLN A 68 -7.89 -25.37 52.43
N VAL A 69 -7.09 -24.40 51.96
CA VAL A 69 -5.74 -24.12 52.50
C VAL A 69 -5.79 -23.19 53.73
N VAL A 70 -6.94 -22.58 54.04
CA VAL A 70 -7.15 -21.76 55.23
C VAL A 70 -7.79 -22.58 56.37
N TRP A 71 -7.05 -23.53 56.94
CA TRP A 71 -7.35 -24.06 58.29
C TRP A 71 -6.22 -23.68 59.26
N PRO A 72 -6.52 -23.17 60.48
CA PRO A 72 -5.46 -22.78 61.41
C PRO A 72 -4.77 -24.02 61.97
N ILE A 73 -3.46 -24.13 61.78
CA ILE A 73 -2.62 -25.16 62.41
C ILE A 73 -2.54 -24.87 63.91
N PRO A 74 -3.04 -25.75 64.82
CA PRO A 74 -2.80 -25.60 66.24
C PRO A 74 -1.40 -26.11 66.58
N HIS A 75 -0.55 -25.24 67.12
CA HIS A 75 0.73 -25.63 67.71
C HIS A 75 0.49 -26.40 69.02
N HIS A 76 0.47 -27.74 68.96
CA HIS A 76 0.63 -28.56 70.15
C HIS A 76 2.10 -28.92 70.37
N ARG A 77 2.65 -28.36 71.44
CA ARG A 77 3.94 -28.66 72.03
C ARG A 77 3.86 -30.06 72.66
N VAL A 78 4.69 -31.00 72.22
CA VAL A 78 4.76 -32.35 72.83
C VAL A 78 6.10 -32.49 73.58
N THR A 79 6.01 -32.59 74.90
CA THR A 79 7.02 -33.18 75.79
C THR A 79 6.83 -34.69 75.85
N PRO A 80 7.90 -35.50 75.92
CA PRO A 80 7.79 -36.95 75.83
C PRO A 80 7.51 -37.59 77.21
N GLY A 81 6.40 -38.32 77.30
CA GLY A 81 6.06 -39.16 78.43
C GLY A 81 4.81 -40.00 78.16
N ASP A 82 4.99 -41.31 78.28
CA ASP A 82 4.01 -42.39 78.45
C ASP A 82 3.20 -42.96 77.26
N GLN A 83 3.31 -44.28 77.18
CA GLN A 83 2.61 -45.21 76.31
C GLN A 83 1.22 -45.52 76.88
N LYS A 84 0.15 -45.29 76.11
CA LYS A 84 -0.90 -46.28 75.77
C LYS A 84 -2.09 -45.65 75.05
N ALA A 85 -2.64 -46.47 74.15
CA ALA A 85 -4.01 -46.50 73.65
C ALA A 85 -4.43 -45.46 72.58
N GLY A 86 -4.92 -46.02 71.46
CA GLY A 86 -5.81 -45.35 70.52
C GLY A 86 -5.12 -44.83 69.27
N PHE A 87 -4.88 -45.69 68.27
CA PHE A 87 -4.72 -45.25 66.90
C PHE A 87 -6.10 -44.97 66.30
N PRO A 88 -6.48 -43.73 65.94
CA PRO A 88 -7.71 -43.48 65.21
C PRO A 88 -7.48 -43.75 63.72
N MET A 89 -8.51 -44.32 63.09
CA MET A 89 -8.68 -44.62 61.66
C MET A 89 -8.49 -43.43 60.68
N ALA A 90 -7.90 -42.31 61.08
CA ALA A 90 -7.73 -41.10 60.29
C ALA A 90 -6.56 -41.15 59.29
N VAL A 91 -5.60 -42.07 59.47
CA VAL A 91 -4.41 -42.16 58.59
C VAL A 91 -4.73 -42.72 57.20
N ARG A 92 -5.88 -43.41 57.04
CA ARG A 92 -6.30 -43.90 55.72
C ARG A 92 -6.79 -42.80 54.78
N SER A 93 -7.50 -41.79 55.27
CA SER A 93 -7.93 -40.65 54.44
C SER A 93 -6.80 -39.69 54.07
N ALA A 94 -5.79 -39.54 54.95
CA ALA A 94 -4.64 -38.66 54.73
C ALA A 94 -3.69 -39.14 53.61
N LEU A 95 -3.72 -40.43 53.24
CA LEU A 95 -2.90 -41.00 52.17
C LEU A 95 -3.65 -41.12 50.82
N ILE A 96 -4.98 -41.02 50.83
CA ILE A 96 -5.81 -41.11 49.61
C ILE A 96 -5.84 -39.76 48.87
N PHE A 97 -5.84 -38.64 49.60
CA PHE A 97 -5.90 -37.30 49.02
C PHE A 97 -4.66 -36.91 48.20
N PRO A 98 -3.41 -37.19 48.64
CA PRO A 98 -2.20 -36.92 47.84
C PRO A 98 -2.15 -37.77 46.57
N ARG A 99 -2.69 -39.00 46.63
CA ARG A 99 -2.67 -39.95 45.49
C ARG A 99 -3.60 -39.51 44.37
N LYS A 100 -4.81 -39.04 44.71
CA LYS A 100 -5.78 -38.52 43.74
C LYS A 100 -5.26 -37.25 43.05
N LEU A 101 -4.70 -36.31 43.81
CA LEU A 101 -4.08 -35.10 43.23
C LEU A 101 -2.88 -35.43 42.34
N GLN A 102 -2.11 -36.47 42.67
CA GLN A 102 -0.99 -36.92 41.86
C GLN A 102 -1.45 -37.60 40.55
N GLU A 103 -2.55 -38.36 40.60
CA GLU A 103 -3.20 -38.93 39.42
C GLU A 103 -3.80 -37.83 38.52
N GLU A 104 -4.49 -36.84 39.08
CA GLU A 104 -5.03 -35.69 38.34
C GLU A 104 -3.92 -34.86 37.70
N LEU A 105 -2.81 -34.61 38.40
CA LEU A 105 -1.65 -33.92 37.86
C LEU A 105 -1.03 -34.70 36.69
N ALA A 106 -0.96 -36.04 36.78
CA ALA A 106 -0.45 -36.88 35.70
C ALA A 106 -1.36 -36.81 34.46
N VAL A 107 -2.69 -36.79 34.65
CA VAL A 107 -3.65 -36.63 33.54
C VAL A 107 -3.53 -35.24 32.90
N VAL A 108 -3.42 -34.17 33.70
CA VAL A 108 -3.23 -32.81 33.17
C VAL A 108 -1.89 -32.66 32.44
N GLN A 109 -0.82 -33.28 32.94
CA GLN A 109 0.47 -33.30 32.24
C GLN A 109 0.39 -34.10 30.93
N GLY A 110 -0.32 -35.23 30.91
CA GLY A 110 -0.57 -36.00 29.69
C GLY A 110 -1.32 -35.20 28.62
N THR A 111 -2.45 -34.59 29.00
CA THR A 111 -3.24 -33.75 28.08
C THR A 111 -2.48 -32.51 27.60
N LEU A 112 -1.61 -31.92 28.42
CA LEU A 112 -0.74 -30.82 28.00
C LEU A 112 0.28 -31.28 26.95
N LEU A 113 0.87 -32.46 27.11
CA LEU A 113 1.79 -33.03 26.13
C LEU A 113 1.09 -33.34 24.80
N GLU A 114 -0.12 -33.89 24.85
CA GLU A 114 -0.95 -34.10 23.65
C GLU A 114 -1.28 -32.78 22.95
N LYS A 115 -1.72 -31.76 23.69
CA LYS A 115 -1.97 -30.42 23.13
C LYS A 115 -0.70 -29.82 22.52
N LYS A 116 0.46 -30.00 23.16
CA LYS A 116 1.76 -29.55 22.62
C LYS A 116 2.12 -30.29 21.32
N ALA A 117 1.82 -31.59 21.23
CA ALA A 117 2.02 -32.36 20.00
C ALA A 117 1.10 -31.87 18.87
N VAL A 118 -0.17 -31.56 19.17
CA VAL A 118 -1.13 -31.00 18.21
C VAL A 118 -0.67 -29.62 17.73
N ILE A 119 -0.26 -28.72 18.63
CA ILE A 119 0.29 -27.41 18.26
C ILE A 119 1.51 -27.59 17.35
N SER A 120 2.44 -28.49 17.71
CA SER A 120 3.64 -28.76 16.89
C SER A 120 3.28 -29.28 15.49
N ARG A 121 2.24 -30.10 15.38
CA ARG A 121 1.73 -30.59 14.08
C ARG A 121 1.13 -29.45 13.26
N LEU A 122 0.26 -28.64 13.85
CA LEU A 122 -0.36 -27.49 13.18
C LEU A 122 0.67 -26.44 12.75
N SER A 123 1.69 -26.18 13.59
CA SER A 123 2.81 -25.30 13.21
C SER A 123 3.57 -25.83 11.99
N ARG A 124 3.75 -27.15 11.89
CA ARG A 124 4.37 -27.77 10.71
C ARG A 124 3.49 -27.63 9.47
N GLU A 125 2.20 -27.94 9.58
CA GLU A 125 1.23 -27.79 8.49
C GLU A 125 1.15 -26.33 8.00
N LEU A 126 1.19 -25.35 8.92
CA LEU A 126 1.27 -23.93 8.58
C LEU A 126 2.59 -23.58 7.87
N SER A 127 3.73 -24.13 8.32
CA SER A 127 5.00 -23.90 7.63
C SER A 127 5.04 -24.53 6.23
N GLU A 128 4.42 -25.70 6.06
CA GLU A 128 4.34 -26.40 4.78
C GLU A 128 3.40 -25.69 3.80
N THR A 129 2.23 -25.25 4.26
CA THR A 129 1.32 -24.44 3.44
C THR A 129 1.95 -23.10 3.05
N ARG A 130 2.71 -22.46 3.97
CA ARG A 130 3.48 -21.24 3.65
C ARG A 130 4.56 -21.49 2.59
N ALA A 131 5.27 -22.62 2.66
CA ALA A 131 6.24 -23.01 1.63
C ALA A 131 5.55 -23.21 0.28
N ARG A 132 4.46 -23.99 0.22
CA ARG A 132 3.68 -24.21 -1.01
C ARG A 132 3.15 -22.91 -1.62
N MET A 133 2.65 -21.97 -0.79
CA MET A 133 2.23 -20.65 -1.26
C MET A 133 3.41 -19.80 -1.79
N SER A 134 4.61 -19.97 -1.23
CA SER A 134 5.81 -19.32 -1.74
C SER A 134 6.23 -19.89 -3.10
N ASP A 135 6.14 -21.22 -3.26
CA ASP A 135 6.47 -21.90 -4.51
C ASP A 135 5.49 -21.48 -5.61
N MET A 136 4.17 -21.53 -5.34
CA MET A 136 3.14 -21.05 -6.29
C MET A 136 3.32 -19.57 -6.64
N ARG A 137 3.74 -18.72 -5.69
CA ARG A 137 4.05 -17.31 -5.96
C ARG A 137 5.27 -17.19 -6.90
N GLY A 138 6.28 -18.03 -6.71
CA GLY A 138 7.45 -18.09 -7.59
C GLY A 138 7.08 -18.54 -9.00
N GLU A 139 6.27 -19.60 -9.12
CA GLU A 139 5.77 -20.13 -10.39
C GLU A 139 4.95 -19.08 -11.15
N LEU A 140 3.96 -18.46 -10.49
CA LEU A 140 3.16 -17.38 -11.08
C LEU A 140 4.01 -16.18 -11.55
N SER A 141 5.05 -15.83 -10.78
CA SER A 141 5.97 -14.76 -11.16
C SER A 141 6.83 -15.13 -12.38
N GLU A 142 7.25 -16.38 -12.50
CA GLU A 142 8.05 -16.84 -13.65
C GLU A 142 7.18 -16.97 -14.91
N GLU A 143 5.94 -17.44 -14.79
CA GLU A 143 4.97 -17.46 -15.90
C GLU A 143 4.74 -16.06 -16.45
N GLN A 144 4.48 -15.08 -15.57
CA GLN A 144 4.35 -13.67 -15.96
C GLN A 144 5.60 -13.13 -16.66
N LYS A 145 6.78 -13.49 -16.16
CA LYS A 145 8.05 -13.09 -16.78
C LYS A 145 8.21 -13.69 -18.17
N VAL A 146 7.90 -14.97 -18.35
CA VAL A 146 7.98 -15.66 -19.65
C VAL A 146 6.99 -15.06 -20.66
N GLU A 147 5.76 -14.75 -20.25
CA GLU A 147 4.75 -14.12 -21.11
C GLU A 147 5.17 -12.70 -21.54
N LEU A 148 5.73 -11.92 -20.61
CA LEU A 148 6.31 -10.60 -20.91
C LEU A 148 7.48 -10.71 -21.89
N GLU A 149 8.40 -11.65 -21.68
CA GLU A 149 9.51 -11.89 -22.60
C GLU A 149 9.01 -12.31 -24.00
N HIS A 150 7.98 -13.15 -24.08
CA HIS A 150 7.37 -13.53 -25.34
C HIS A 150 6.76 -12.32 -26.06
N SER A 151 6.00 -11.50 -25.34
CA SER A 151 5.40 -10.27 -25.85
C SER A 151 6.47 -9.28 -26.32
N GLN A 152 7.57 -9.12 -25.57
CA GLN A 152 8.70 -8.29 -25.98
C GLN A 152 9.36 -8.79 -27.27
N ARG A 153 9.55 -10.12 -27.42
CA ARG A 153 10.10 -10.70 -28.66
C ARG A 153 9.17 -10.42 -29.85
N GLN A 154 7.86 -10.55 -29.67
CA GLN A 154 6.88 -10.23 -30.71
C GLN A 154 6.92 -8.74 -31.09
N LEU A 155 6.94 -7.84 -30.10
CA LEU A 155 7.02 -6.40 -30.33
C LEU A 155 8.28 -6.03 -31.12
N LYS A 156 9.44 -6.58 -30.75
CA LYS A 156 10.68 -6.37 -31.51
C LYS A 156 10.58 -6.85 -32.96
N HIS A 157 9.89 -7.97 -33.19
CA HIS A 157 9.68 -8.47 -34.55
C HIS A 157 8.75 -7.53 -35.35
N ARG A 158 7.64 -7.07 -34.75
CA ARG A 158 6.72 -6.11 -35.38
C ARG A 158 7.38 -4.76 -35.63
N GLU A 159 8.22 -4.29 -34.70
CA GLU A 159 9.02 -3.07 -34.87
C GLU A 159 9.98 -3.20 -36.07
N TRP A 160 10.66 -4.35 -36.19
CA TRP A 160 11.51 -4.63 -37.35
C TRP A 160 10.72 -4.60 -38.67
N GLU A 161 9.53 -5.20 -38.72
CA GLU A 161 8.65 -5.17 -39.90
C GLU A 161 8.22 -3.75 -40.26
N VAL A 162 7.84 -2.94 -39.26
CA VAL A 162 7.45 -1.54 -39.48
C VAL A 162 8.63 -0.73 -40.02
N ASN A 163 9.82 -0.90 -39.46
CA ASN A 163 11.03 -0.22 -39.95
C ASN A 163 11.34 -0.59 -41.40
N GLN A 164 11.21 -1.87 -41.76
CA GLN A 164 11.37 -2.33 -43.14
C GLN A 164 10.31 -1.73 -44.09
N LEU A 165 9.07 -1.58 -43.64
CA LEU A 165 8.02 -0.94 -44.43
C LEU A 165 8.23 0.57 -44.57
N GLN A 166 8.70 1.24 -43.51
CA GLN A 166 9.06 2.66 -43.55
C GLN A 166 10.21 2.93 -44.51
N GLU A 167 11.24 2.08 -44.52
CA GLU A 167 12.36 2.16 -45.48
C GLU A 167 11.85 2.06 -46.91
N LYS A 168 11.03 1.05 -47.23
CA LYS A 168 10.41 0.91 -48.57
C LYS A 168 9.52 2.09 -48.95
N LEU A 169 8.77 2.66 -48.00
CA LEU A 169 7.96 3.85 -48.25
C LEU A 169 8.83 5.07 -48.55
N SER A 170 9.96 5.23 -47.86
CA SER A 170 10.92 6.32 -48.12
C SER A 170 11.57 6.18 -49.50
N GLU A 171 11.94 4.97 -49.90
CA GLU A 171 12.43 4.68 -51.25
C GLU A 171 11.39 5.04 -52.31
N MET A 172 10.14 4.60 -52.15
CA MET A 172 9.05 4.95 -53.06
C MET A 172 8.77 6.46 -53.09
N SER A 173 8.84 7.16 -51.95
CA SER A 173 8.64 8.62 -51.88
C SER A 173 9.70 9.35 -52.70
N SER A 174 10.98 9.00 -52.53
CA SER A 174 12.08 9.62 -53.30
C SER A 174 11.92 9.41 -54.81
N LEU A 175 11.44 8.24 -55.22
CA LEU A 175 11.26 7.88 -56.62
C LEU A 175 10.08 8.65 -57.23
N VAL A 176 9.01 8.87 -56.45
CA VAL A 176 7.88 9.74 -56.84
C VAL A 176 8.34 11.19 -56.96
N GLU A 177 9.11 11.69 -55.99
CA GLU A 177 9.65 13.06 -56.03
C GLU A 177 10.56 13.29 -57.24
N GLU A 178 11.41 12.32 -57.59
CA GLU A 178 12.24 12.36 -58.80
C GLU A 178 11.37 12.38 -60.07
N LYS A 179 10.33 11.53 -60.15
CA LYS A 179 9.40 11.53 -61.29
C LYS A 179 8.63 12.84 -61.40
N ASP A 180 8.18 13.42 -60.28
CA ASP A 180 7.49 14.71 -60.24
C ASP A 180 8.40 15.87 -60.67
N GLN A 181 9.69 15.82 -60.31
CA GLN A 181 10.68 16.78 -60.79
C GLN A 181 10.92 16.65 -62.30
N ALA A 182 11.07 15.42 -62.81
CA ALA A 182 11.25 15.16 -64.24
C ALA A 182 10.02 15.58 -65.06
N LEU A 183 8.80 15.32 -64.56
CA LEU A 183 7.55 15.78 -65.18
C LEU A 183 7.46 17.30 -65.19
N ARG A 184 7.84 17.97 -64.10
CA ARG A 184 7.90 19.44 -64.05
C ARG A 184 8.90 20.00 -65.07
N ALA A 185 10.10 19.44 -65.15
CA ALA A 185 11.11 19.85 -66.14
C ALA A 185 10.61 19.64 -67.59
N ALA A 186 9.99 18.49 -67.89
CA ALA A 186 9.41 18.23 -69.22
C ALA A 186 8.26 19.20 -69.55
N ALA A 187 7.42 19.54 -68.57
CA ALA A 187 6.37 20.54 -68.75
C ALA A 187 6.93 21.95 -68.99
N GLU A 188 8.02 22.32 -68.33
CA GLU A 188 8.71 23.60 -68.54
C GLU A 188 9.37 23.68 -69.92
N GLU A 189 10.01 22.61 -70.40
CA GLU A 189 10.54 22.50 -71.77
C GLU A 189 9.43 22.65 -72.82
N LEU A 190 8.27 22.01 -72.60
CA LEU A 190 7.10 22.19 -73.46
C LEU A 190 6.58 23.64 -73.43
N ARG A 191 6.57 24.30 -72.28
CA ARG A 191 6.19 25.72 -72.19
C ARG A 191 7.19 26.62 -72.90
N TYR A 192 8.50 26.36 -72.76
CA TYR A 192 9.56 27.13 -73.40
C TYR A 192 9.52 27.00 -74.94
N THR A 193 9.31 25.79 -75.45
CA THR A 193 9.15 25.55 -76.91
C THR A 193 7.89 26.22 -77.48
N LEU A 194 6.78 26.25 -76.73
CA LEU A 194 5.56 26.95 -77.15
C LEU A 194 5.66 28.49 -77.10
N THR A 195 6.50 29.04 -76.21
CA THR A 195 6.66 30.49 -76.00
C THR A 195 7.91 31.06 -76.67
N SER A 196 8.75 30.20 -77.27
CA SER A 196 9.92 30.59 -78.05
C SER A 196 9.51 31.38 -79.31
N PRO A 197 10.10 32.57 -79.56
CA PRO A 197 9.77 33.40 -80.72
C PRO A 197 10.03 32.76 -82.09
N LYS A 198 10.66 31.59 -82.17
CA LYS A 198 10.93 30.88 -83.42
C LYS A 198 9.81 29.96 -83.90
N ALA A 199 8.81 29.65 -83.07
CA ALA A 199 7.63 28.89 -83.49
C ALA A 199 6.55 29.78 -84.16
N SER A 200 6.84 31.07 -84.36
CA SER A 200 5.93 32.05 -84.96
C SER A 200 5.92 32.04 -86.50
N TRP A 201 6.92 31.47 -87.17
CA TRP A 201 7.01 31.50 -88.65
C TRP A 201 7.05 30.10 -89.27
N MET A 202 5.90 29.43 -89.35
CA MET A 202 5.63 28.51 -90.45
C MET A 202 4.20 28.75 -90.97
N PRO A 203 4.01 29.16 -92.23
CA PRO A 203 2.69 29.18 -92.84
C PRO A 203 2.29 27.73 -93.18
N LEU A 204 1.21 27.25 -92.59
CA LEU A 204 0.47 26.12 -93.19
C LEU A 204 -0.05 26.60 -94.55
N GLY A 205 0.54 26.05 -95.61
CA GLY A 205 0.01 26.18 -96.96
C GLY A 205 -1.37 25.54 -97.02
N VAL A 206 -2.39 26.36 -97.24
CA VAL A 206 -3.71 25.93 -97.65
C VAL A 206 -3.66 25.64 -99.15
N SER A 207 -4.09 24.43 -99.56
CA SER A 207 -4.64 24.19 -100.89
C SER A 207 -6.08 23.70 -100.75
N PRO A 208 -7.01 24.16 -101.62
CA PRO A 208 -8.43 23.96 -101.43
C PRO A 208 -8.93 22.72 -102.18
N ALA A 209 -9.65 21.83 -101.51
CA ALA A 209 -10.63 20.96 -102.17
C ALA A 209 -11.60 20.32 -101.15
N ALA A 210 -12.89 20.52 -101.43
CA ALA A 210 -14.06 19.76 -101.00
C ALA A 210 -14.52 19.83 -99.52
N ASP A 211 -15.60 20.60 -99.35
CA ASP A 211 -16.82 20.33 -98.58
C ASP A 211 -16.76 19.85 -97.12
N GLY A 212 -17.19 20.76 -96.25
CA GLY A 212 -18.09 20.44 -95.14
C GLY A 212 -17.44 20.16 -93.79
N CYS A 213 -17.28 21.19 -92.96
CA CYS A 213 -17.42 21.06 -91.51
C CYS A 213 -17.67 22.43 -90.85
N VAL A 214 -18.65 22.46 -89.97
CA VAL A 214 -19.20 23.62 -89.27
C VAL A 214 -18.25 24.15 -88.18
N TYR A 215 -18.27 25.47 -88.02
CA TYR A 215 -17.58 26.32 -87.06
C TYR A 215 -17.44 25.75 -85.64
N ILE A 216 -16.22 25.85 -85.07
CA ILE A 216 -16.04 26.06 -83.63
C ILE A 216 -15.32 27.40 -83.44
N GLU A 217 -16.08 28.33 -82.89
CA GLU A 217 -15.75 29.70 -82.55
C GLU A 217 -14.82 29.72 -81.32
N LEU A 218 -13.53 29.96 -81.54
CA LEU A 218 -12.58 30.22 -80.46
C LEU A 218 -12.61 31.72 -80.14
N VAL A 219 -13.50 32.09 -79.22
CA VAL A 219 -13.54 33.44 -78.63
C VAL A 219 -12.26 33.64 -77.81
N LEU A 220 -11.40 34.49 -78.34
CA LEU A 220 -10.38 35.23 -77.60
C LEU A 220 -11.04 36.03 -76.47
N CYS A 221 -10.69 35.73 -75.23
CA CYS A 221 -10.67 36.75 -74.18
C CYS A 221 -9.21 37.08 -73.88
N GLN A 222 -8.80 38.24 -74.38
CA GLN A 222 -7.76 39.06 -73.76
C GLN A 222 -8.04 39.17 -72.27
N MET A 223 -7.03 38.96 -71.41
CA MET A 223 -6.98 39.63 -70.12
C MET A 223 -5.59 40.23 -70.00
N GLN A 224 -5.60 41.57 -70.02
CA GLN A 224 -4.46 42.43 -69.84
C GLN A 224 -3.92 42.29 -68.42
N THR A 225 -2.61 42.43 -68.32
CA THR A 225 -1.85 42.81 -67.14
C THR A 225 -2.52 43.96 -66.38
N GLY A 226 -3.17 43.62 -65.28
CA GLY A 226 -3.51 44.52 -64.18
C GLY A 226 -2.63 44.16 -63.00
N GLN A 227 -1.56 44.92 -62.82
CA GLN A 227 -0.69 44.86 -61.67
C GLN A 227 -1.41 45.59 -60.52
N GLU A 228 -2.21 44.89 -59.74
CA GLU A 228 -2.61 45.36 -58.41
C GLU A 228 -2.19 44.30 -57.39
N ALA A 229 -1.26 44.72 -56.54
CA ALA A 229 -0.85 43.98 -55.37
C ALA A 229 -2.11 43.54 -54.62
N VAL A 230 -2.28 42.22 -54.47
CA VAL A 230 -3.27 41.67 -53.57
C VAL A 230 -2.85 42.09 -52.17
N PHE A 231 -3.42 43.22 -51.76
CA PHE A 231 -3.56 43.62 -50.38
C PHE A 231 -4.10 42.40 -49.64
N PHE A 232 -3.37 41.91 -48.63
CA PHE A 232 -3.96 41.07 -47.61
C PHE A 232 -5.11 41.90 -47.02
N GLN A 233 -6.34 41.68 -47.49
CA GLN A 233 -7.50 42.13 -46.77
C GLN A 233 -7.49 41.35 -45.46
N GLU A 234 -7.12 42.03 -44.38
CA GLU A 234 -7.49 41.60 -43.04
C GLU A 234 -8.97 41.21 -43.04
N PRO A 235 -9.33 40.06 -42.44
CA PRO A 235 -10.71 39.65 -42.35
C PRO A 235 -11.51 40.71 -41.57
N PRO A 236 -12.83 40.84 -41.82
CA PRO A 236 -13.66 41.83 -41.14
C PRO A 236 -13.48 41.71 -39.62
N SER A 237 -13.11 42.83 -38.99
CA SER A 237 -12.77 42.97 -37.56
C SER A 237 -13.81 42.33 -36.62
N ASP A 238 -15.05 42.14 -37.07
CA ASP A 238 -16.13 41.51 -36.31
C ASP A 238 -15.86 40.05 -35.92
N LEU A 239 -15.15 39.26 -36.73
CA LEU A 239 -14.82 37.86 -36.37
C LEU A 239 -13.65 37.76 -35.40
N ALA A 240 -12.69 38.68 -35.49
CA ALA A 240 -11.60 38.80 -34.53
C ALA A 240 -12.11 39.33 -33.18
N GLU A 241 -13.08 40.25 -33.20
CA GLU A 241 -13.75 40.76 -32.01
C GLU A 241 -14.68 39.71 -31.36
N LEU A 242 -15.36 38.88 -32.17
CA LEU A 242 -16.12 37.72 -31.68
C LEU A 242 -15.19 36.64 -31.10
N GLY A 243 -14.04 36.40 -31.73
CA GLY A 243 -13.00 35.50 -31.23
C GLY A 243 -12.38 35.96 -29.90
N ALA A 244 -12.14 37.27 -29.76
CA ALA A 244 -11.66 37.89 -28.52
C ALA A 244 -12.72 37.84 -27.40
N LYS A 245 -14.00 38.11 -27.73
CA LYS A 245 -15.15 37.95 -26.81
C LYS A 245 -15.34 36.48 -26.40
N CYS A 246 -15.14 35.51 -27.29
CA CYS A 246 -15.26 34.08 -26.98
C CYS A 246 -14.12 33.54 -26.10
N ARG A 247 -12.89 34.07 -26.23
CA ARG A 247 -11.80 33.78 -25.27
C ARG A 247 -12.09 34.38 -23.89
N GLY A 248 -12.56 35.63 -23.86
CA GLY A 248 -12.93 36.33 -22.61
C GLY A 248 -14.10 35.70 -21.86
N LEU A 249 -15.17 35.29 -22.55
CA LEU A 249 -16.37 34.73 -21.90
C LEU A 249 -16.14 33.34 -21.30
N ARG A 250 -15.28 32.50 -21.89
CA ARG A 250 -14.90 31.21 -21.29
C ARG A 250 -14.01 31.39 -20.06
N HIS A 251 -13.11 32.38 -20.10
CA HIS A 251 -12.25 32.71 -18.96
C HIS A 251 -13.06 33.36 -17.84
N GLU A 252 -13.96 34.29 -18.14
CA GLU A 252 -14.85 34.90 -17.15
C GLU A 252 -15.78 33.87 -16.51
N ALA A 253 -16.39 32.97 -17.29
CA ALA A 253 -17.21 31.90 -16.72
C ALA A 253 -16.41 30.93 -15.82
N THR A 254 -15.15 30.66 -16.17
CA THR A 254 -14.25 29.83 -15.35
C THR A 254 -13.84 30.57 -14.09
N ILE A 255 -13.50 31.85 -14.19
CA ILE A 255 -13.16 32.72 -13.06
C ILE A 255 -14.36 32.88 -12.12
N GLN A 256 -15.57 33.03 -12.64
CA GLN A 256 -16.79 33.10 -11.82
C GLN A 256 -17.09 31.77 -11.12
N ARG A 257 -16.90 30.62 -11.79
CA ARG A 257 -16.99 29.31 -11.13
C ARG A 257 -15.93 29.11 -10.05
N GLN A 258 -14.69 29.52 -10.31
CA GLN A 258 -13.62 29.47 -9.32
C GLN A 258 -13.88 30.40 -8.14
N LYS A 259 -14.37 31.62 -8.38
CA LYS A 259 -14.80 32.56 -7.32
C LYS A 259 -15.96 32.01 -6.49
N LYS A 260 -16.95 31.40 -7.15
CA LYS A 260 -18.08 30.76 -6.47
C LYS A 260 -17.63 29.56 -5.64
N GLY A 261 -16.80 28.67 -6.20
CA GLY A 261 -16.23 27.53 -5.49
C GLY A 261 -15.35 27.95 -4.30
N LEU A 262 -14.57 29.02 -4.44
CA LEU A 262 -13.79 29.61 -3.34
C LEU A 262 -14.69 30.21 -2.27
N ALA A 263 -15.79 30.87 -2.63
CA ALA A 263 -16.77 31.39 -1.66
C ALA A 263 -17.44 30.25 -0.89
N GLU A 264 -17.87 29.18 -1.58
CA GLU A 264 -18.45 27.99 -0.97
C GLU A 264 -17.45 27.25 -0.06
N LEU A 265 -16.18 27.13 -0.46
CA LEU A 265 -15.12 26.58 0.38
C LEU A 265 -14.88 27.44 1.63
N ARG A 266 -14.82 28.77 1.48
CA ARG A 266 -14.68 29.70 2.61
C ARG A 266 -15.85 29.60 3.58
N GLU A 267 -17.08 29.42 3.09
CA GLU A 267 -18.24 29.17 3.95
C GLU A 267 -18.20 27.81 4.63
N ARG A 268 -17.79 26.75 3.93
CA ARG A 268 -17.64 25.41 4.51
C ARG A 268 -16.56 25.38 5.58
N VAL A 269 -15.41 26.04 5.34
CA VAL A 269 -14.35 26.23 6.35
C VAL A 269 -14.90 27.02 7.54
N LYS A 270 -15.62 28.13 7.32
CA LYS A 270 -16.25 28.91 8.40
C LYS A 270 -17.29 28.10 9.19
N MET A 271 -18.02 27.18 8.55
CA MET A 271 -18.95 26.26 9.24
C MET A 271 -18.21 25.16 10.00
N LEU A 272 -17.10 24.65 9.48
CA LEU A 272 -16.25 23.66 10.15
C LEU A 272 -15.52 24.27 11.34
N GLU A 273 -15.00 25.49 11.22
CA GLU A 273 -14.40 26.26 12.32
C GLU A 273 -15.44 26.58 13.40
N LYS A 274 -16.67 26.96 13.03
CA LYS A 274 -17.77 27.13 14.00
C LYS A 274 -18.18 25.84 14.70
N ARG A 275 -18.14 24.69 14.00
CA ARG A 275 -18.38 23.37 14.61
C ARG A 275 -17.23 22.93 15.52
N GLN A 276 -16.00 23.29 15.18
CA GLN A 276 -14.82 23.04 16.03
C GLN A 276 -14.79 23.96 17.27
N CYS A 277 -15.38 25.16 17.21
CA CYS A 277 -15.54 26.06 18.36
C CYS A 277 -16.67 25.67 19.34
N SER A 278 -17.62 24.80 18.97
CA SER A 278 -18.61 24.25 19.92
C SER A 278 -18.11 23.03 20.70
N GLY A 279 -16.89 22.57 20.42
CA GLY A 279 -16.21 21.47 21.11
C GLY A 279 -15.04 21.95 21.98
N ALA A 280 -15.14 23.13 22.58
CA ALA A 280 -14.14 23.62 23.53
C ALA A 280 -14.37 23.01 24.92
N VAL A 281 -13.88 21.77 25.12
CA VAL A 281 -13.25 21.45 26.41
C VAL A 281 -11.81 21.94 26.30
N LYS A 282 -11.49 22.85 27.22
CA LYS A 282 -10.22 23.57 27.38
C LYS A 282 -9.01 22.69 27.13
N SER A 283 -8.13 23.13 26.25
CA SER A 283 -6.70 22.94 26.38
C SER A 283 -6.04 24.05 25.58
N ASP A 284 -5.54 25.03 26.31
CA ASP A 284 -4.69 26.10 25.79
C ASP A 284 -3.48 25.48 25.11
N SER A 285 -3.22 25.84 23.85
CA SER A 285 -1.88 25.84 23.26
C SER A 285 -1.92 26.60 21.93
N GLU A 286 -1.35 27.80 21.95
CA GLU A 286 -0.95 28.56 20.76
C GLU A 286 0.09 27.78 19.92
N PRO A 287 0.16 28.02 18.60
CA PRO A 287 1.03 27.28 17.70
C PRO A 287 2.44 27.89 17.65
N LEU A 288 3.44 27.16 18.17
CA LEU A 288 4.85 27.50 18.00
C LEU A 288 5.47 26.64 16.90
N VAL A 289 5.71 27.28 15.76
CA VAL A 289 6.55 26.79 14.66
C VAL A 289 8.00 27.21 14.94
N VAL A 290 8.96 26.34 14.58
CA VAL A 290 10.44 26.50 14.61
C VAL A 290 10.99 26.40 16.05
N TRP A 291 11.89 25.49 16.42
CA TRP A 291 13.20 25.16 15.83
C TRP A 291 13.55 23.67 16.00
N MET A 292 14.00 23.06 14.91
CA MET A 292 14.94 21.94 14.95
C MET A 292 16.34 22.49 15.29
N GLU A 293 17.16 21.61 15.83
CA GLU A 293 18.60 21.71 16.07
C GLU A 293 19.03 21.96 17.53
N ASP A 294 19.91 21.03 17.94
CA ASP A 294 20.83 21.04 19.06
C ASP A 294 20.31 20.72 20.47
N LEU A 295 20.32 19.41 20.76
CA LEU A 295 20.36 18.87 22.10
C LEU A 295 21.82 18.65 22.54
N PRO A 296 22.40 19.47 23.43
CA PRO A 296 23.58 19.07 24.18
C PRO A 296 23.19 18.50 25.55
N GLU A 297 23.82 17.37 25.87
CA GLU A 297 24.03 16.82 27.20
C GLU A 297 24.25 17.92 28.25
N LYS A 298 23.40 17.99 29.28
CA LYS A 298 23.71 18.56 30.61
C LYS A 298 22.55 18.35 31.59
N ILE A 299 22.53 17.18 32.25
CA ILE A 299 22.05 17.08 33.64
C ILE A 299 23.03 16.22 34.42
N ALA A 300 24.19 16.80 34.68
CA ALA A 300 25.05 16.45 35.79
C ALA A 300 25.53 17.77 36.39
N GLN A 301 24.73 18.34 37.29
CA GLN A 301 25.07 19.40 38.28
C GLN A 301 23.78 20.10 38.72
N GLN A 302 23.14 19.61 39.79
CA GLN A 302 22.41 20.47 40.75
C GLN A 302 21.98 19.66 41.98
N ARG A 303 22.93 19.47 42.90
CA ARG A 303 22.75 19.52 44.37
C ARG A 303 24.10 19.21 45.02
N GLY A 304 24.99 20.19 44.93
CA GLY A 304 26.14 20.30 45.80
C GLY A 304 25.86 21.40 46.82
N LEU A 305 26.07 21.05 48.09
CA LEU A 305 26.47 21.90 49.20
C LEU A 305 25.41 22.82 49.81
N GLU A 306 24.91 22.44 50.98
CA GLU A 306 25.21 23.20 52.21
C GLU A 306 25.27 22.21 53.39
N LEU A 307 26.47 21.99 53.93
CA LEU A 307 26.67 21.69 55.36
C LEU A 307 28.17 21.78 55.64
N GLU A 308 28.56 22.95 56.15
CA GLU A 308 29.87 23.28 56.73
C GLU A 308 30.20 22.36 57.92
N PRO A 309 31.46 21.91 58.10
CA PRO A 309 31.87 21.01 59.17
C PRO A 309 32.48 21.75 60.36
N ALA A 310 31.83 21.66 61.53
CA ALA A 310 32.43 22.01 62.81
C ALA A 310 33.09 20.78 63.46
N LEU A 311 34.43 20.83 63.51
CA LEU A 311 35.37 19.90 64.13
C LEU A 311 34.97 19.44 65.55
N VAL A 312 34.87 18.13 65.82
CA VAL A 312 35.30 17.51 67.09
C VAL A 312 35.66 16.02 66.87
N LEU A 313 36.80 15.62 67.44
CA LEU A 313 37.53 14.34 67.53
C LEU A 313 36.75 13.00 67.74
N GLY A 314 35.43 12.94 67.51
CA GLY A 314 34.60 11.72 67.50
C GLY A 314 34.18 11.22 66.10
N GLU A 315 34.61 11.89 65.03
CA GLU A 315 34.08 11.72 63.67
C GLU A 315 34.49 10.41 62.96
N LYS A 316 35.66 9.83 63.25
CA LYS A 316 36.09 8.56 62.60
C LYS A 316 35.15 7.38 62.89
N LEU A 317 34.53 7.36 64.08
CA LEU A 317 33.59 6.30 64.48
C LEU A 317 32.18 6.53 63.94
N ARG A 318 31.76 7.79 63.74
CA ARG A 318 30.46 8.16 63.18
C ARG A 318 30.43 8.06 61.65
N ALA A 319 31.47 8.53 60.96
CA ALA A 319 31.60 8.40 59.50
C ALA A 319 31.53 6.94 59.04
N GLY A 320 32.17 6.03 59.78
CA GLY A 320 32.07 4.60 59.52
C GLY A 320 30.67 4.01 59.76
N LYS A 321 29.92 4.50 60.76
CA LYS A 321 28.54 4.01 61.03
C LYS A 321 27.57 4.45 59.93
N VAL A 322 27.68 5.71 59.49
CA VAL A 322 26.84 6.25 58.41
C VAL A 322 27.10 5.52 57.09
N GLY A 323 28.37 5.36 56.69
CA GLY A 323 28.71 4.63 55.45
C GLY A 323 28.24 3.16 55.45
N ARG A 324 28.22 2.50 56.61
CA ARG A 324 27.72 1.12 56.77
C ARG A 324 26.20 1.02 56.64
N GLN A 325 25.48 1.99 57.18
CA GLN A 325 24.02 2.05 57.04
C GLN A 325 23.64 2.31 55.58
N CYS A 326 24.31 3.26 54.92
CA CYS A 326 24.08 3.55 53.50
C CYS A 326 24.28 2.32 52.60
N TYR A 327 25.30 1.49 52.86
CA TYR A 327 25.50 0.24 52.11
C TYR A 327 24.32 -0.74 52.25
N LEU A 328 23.80 -0.92 53.47
CA LEU A 328 22.66 -1.80 53.72
C LEU A 328 21.38 -1.24 53.10
N ASP A 329 21.19 0.08 53.15
CA ASP A 329 20.04 0.74 52.54
C ASP A 329 20.06 0.62 51.01
N VAL A 330 21.22 0.80 50.37
CA VAL A 330 21.41 0.65 48.92
C VAL A 330 21.16 -0.79 48.48
N ILE A 331 21.72 -1.78 49.18
CA ILE A 331 21.49 -3.19 48.84
C ILE A 331 20.04 -3.59 49.08
N GLY A 332 19.42 -3.11 50.16
CA GLY A 332 18.00 -3.33 50.43
C GLY A 332 17.11 -2.70 49.35
N ALA A 333 17.42 -1.48 48.90
CA ALA A 333 16.71 -0.82 47.81
C ALA A 333 16.88 -1.55 46.47
N LEU A 334 18.11 -1.98 46.14
CA LEU A 334 18.39 -2.79 44.96
C LEU A 334 17.64 -4.12 44.99
N GLY A 335 17.64 -4.81 46.13
CA GLY A 335 16.91 -6.07 46.33
C GLY A 335 15.41 -5.91 46.10
N ARG A 336 14.80 -4.83 46.60
CA ARG A 336 13.39 -4.50 46.31
C ARG A 336 13.16 -4.20 44.83
N LEU A 337 14.05 -3.43 44.21
CA LEU A 337 13.95 -3.07 42.78
C LEU A 337 14.00 -4.29 41.86
N VAL A 338 14.80 -5.30 42.20
CA VAL A 338 14.90 -6.55 41.43
C VAL A 338 13.97 -7.66 41.93
N GLU A 339 13.04 -7.32 42.82
CA GLU A 339 12.04 -8.23 43.42
C GLU A 339 12.66 -9.49 44.03
N MET A 340 13.81 -9.35 44.69
CA MET A 340 14.42 -10.43 45.44
C MET A 340 13.89 -10.47 46.87
N LYS A 341 13.52 -11.66 47.34
CA LYS A 341 13.22 -11.91 48.76
C LYS A 341 14.44 -11.55 49.61
N GLU A 342 14.19 -11.20 50.87
CA GLU A 342 15.16 -10.67 51.84
C GLU A 342 16.58 -11.24 51.65
N LEU A 343 17.53 -10.34 51.40
CA LEU A 343 18.92 -10.71 51.18
C LEU A 343 19.55 -11.16 52.51
N SER A 344 20.26 -12.27 52.52
CA SER A 344 20.93 -12.78 53.72
C SER A 344 22.12 -11.90 54.12
N GLY A 345 22.38 -11.77 55.42
CA GLY A 345 23.56 -11.07 55.95
C GLY A 345 23.42 -9.54 56.10
N MET A 346 22.19 -9.01 56.18
CA MET A 346 21.92 -7.56 56.36
C MET A 346 22.17 -7.04 57.78
N GLN A 347 22.88 -7.79 58.61
CA GLN A 347 23.16 -7.45 60.01
C GLN A 347 24.43 -6.58 60.13
N PRO A 348 24.48 -5.59 61.04
CA PRO A 348 25.70 -4.82 61.31
C PRO A 348 26.84 -5.69 61.86
N LEU A 349 28.04 -5.59 61.29
CA LEU A 349 29.20 -6.42 61.67
C LEU A 349 29.88 -6.02 63.00
N GLN A 350 29.45 -4.91 63.63
CA GLN A 350 30.23 -4.21 64.65
C GLN A 350 30.23 -4.88 66.05
N GLN A 351 29.29 -5.79 66.31
CA GLN A 351 29.11 -6.47 67.61
C GLN A 351 29.30 -7.99 67.52
N LEU A 352 29.77 -8.50 66.38
CA LEU A 352 29.87 -9.94 66.12
C LEU A 352 31.29 -10.49 66.36
N PRO A 353 31.42 -11.67 66.98
CA PRO A 353 32.68 -12.41 67.05
C PRO A 353 33.33 -12.59 65.67
N GLN A 354 34.66 -12.75 65.63
CA GLN A 354 35.43 -12.84 64.38
C GLN A 354 34.89 -13.93 63.43
N GLU A 355 34.52 -15.09 63.95
CA GLU A 355 33.93 -16.20 63.19
C GLU A 355 32.57 -15.84 62.59
N ARG A 356 31.68 -15.24 63.39
CA ARG A 356 30.36 -14.75 62.91
C ARG A 356 30.49 -13.66 61.86
N ARG A 357 31.54 -12.82 61.91
CA ARG A 357 31.81 -11.81 60.88
C ARG A 357 32.19 -12.45 59.54
N ALA A 358 32.95 -13.54 59.56
CA ALA A 358 33.29 -14.29 58.34
C ALA A 358 32.04 -14.95 57.72
N GLU A 359 31.17 -15.53 58.55
CA GLU A 359 29.89 -16.11 58.11
C GLU A 359 28.97 -15.07 57.44
N VAL A 360 28.77 -13.90 58.07
CA VAL A 360 27.96 -12.81 57.51
C VAL A 360 28.59 -12.23 56.24
N GLY A 361 29.93 -12.16 56.18
CA GLY A 361 30.66 -11.79 54.97
C GLY A 361 30.36 -12.73 53.80
N LEU A 362 30.40 -14.04 54.04
CA LEU A 362 30.06 -15.05 53.03
C LEU A 362 28.60 -14.97 52.60
N GLN A 363 27.67 -14.72 53.53
CA GLN A 363 26.25 -14.52 53.22
C GLN A 363 26.02 -13.30 52.32
N ARG A 364 26.70 -12.17 52.61
CA ARG A 364 26.63 -10.96 51.77
C ARG A 364 27.20 -11.22 50.39
N GLN A 365 28.31 -11.95 50.28
CA GLN A 365 28.92 -12.28 48.99
C GLN A 365 28.00 -13.16 48.14
N LYS A 366 27.36 -14.18 48.75
CA LYS A 366 26.34 -15.01 48.08
C LYS A 366 25.12 -14.18 47.65
N ALA A 367 24.66 -13.26 48.49
CA ALA A 367 23.54 -12.36 48.17
C ALA A 367 23.88 -11.42 46.99
N LEU A 368 25.09 -10.86 46.97
CA LEU A 368 25.57 -10.04 45.86
C LEU A 368 25.69 -10.84 44.56
N GLU A 369 26.16 -12.08 44.62
CA GLU A 369 26.27 -12.93 43.44
C GLU A 369 24.89 -13.29 42.87
N LEU A 370 23.90 -13.54 43.73
CA LEU A 370 22.51 -13.75 43.34
C LEU A 370 21.90 -12.50 42.71
N LEU A 371 22.11 -11.33 43.30
CA LEU A 371 21.70 -10.03 42.74
C LEU A 371 22.31 -9.81 41.37
N TYR A 372 23.62 -10.03 41.22
CA TYR A 372 24.32 -9.90 39.96
C TYR A 372 23.74 -10.83 38.88
N LYS A 373 23.49 -12.10 39.21
CA LYS A 373 22.86 -13.06 38.29
C LYS A 373 21.45 -12.60 37.88
N LYS A 374 20.64 -12.13 38.82
CA LYS A 374 19.28 -11.62 38.55
C LYS A 374 19.31 -10.38 37.65
N ILE A 375 20.16 -9.41 37.96
CA ILE A 375 20.35 -8.19 37.16
C ILE A 375 20.81 -8.54 35.75
N ARG A 376 21.79 -9.45 35.61
CA ARG A 376 22.28 -9.90 34.30
C ARG A 376 21.21 -10.61 33.49
N ASN A 377 20.37 -11.43 34.13
CA ASN A 377 19.24 -12.07 33.45
C ASN A 377 18.21 -11.04 32.97
N ILE A 378 17.89 -10.04 33.80
CA ILE A 378 16.99 -8.93 33.41
C ILE A 378 17.59 -8.15 32.23
N GLN A 379 18.89 -7.85 32.27
CA GLN A 379 19.59 -7.15 31.19
C GLN A 379 19.51 -7.92 29.87
N VAL A 380 19.79 -9.22 29.88
CA VAL A 380 19.68 -10.07 28.67
C VAL A 380 18.22 -10.14 28.18
N HIS A 381 17.25 -10.20 29.09
CA HIS A 381 15.84 -10.18 28.71
C HIS A 381 15.41 -8.85 28.09
N LEU A 382 15.89 -7.73 28.63
CA LEU A 382 15.66 -6.40 28.07
C LEU A 382 16.28 -6.26 26.69
N GLN A 383 17.55 -6.66 26.50
CA GLN A 383 18.21 -6.63 25.20
C GLN A 383 17.45 -7.42 24.14
N ARG A 384 16.99 -8.64 24.47
CA ARG A 384 16.16 -9.44 23.56
C ARG A 384 14.82 -8.75 23.24
N LYS A 385 14.19 -8.09 24.22
CA LYS A 385 12.96 -7.33 23.97
C LYS A 385 13.21 -6.12 23.09
N GLU A 386 14.32 -5.41 23.28
CA GLU A 386 14.73 -4.28 22.44
C GLU A 386 15.00 -4.71 20.99
N GLU A 387 15.67 -5.85 20.78
CA GLU A 387 15.86 -6.44 19.45
C GLU A 387 14.51 -6.72 18.77
N VAL A 388 13.59 -7.37 19.48
CA VAL A 388 12.24 -7.65 18.96
C VAL A 388 11.46 -6.36 18.67
N LEU A 389 11.61 -5.32 19.50
CA LEU A 389 10.97 -4.02 19.26
C LEU A 389 11.52 -3.35 18.00
N LYS A 390 12.83 -3.45 17.73
CA LYS A 390 13.41 -2.94 16.47
C LYS A 390 12.83 -3.64 15.25
N ASP A 391 12.60 -4.96 15.32
CA ASP A 391 11.95 -5.70 14.23
C ASP A 391 10.50 -5.22 14.00
N TYR A 392 9.77 -4.92 15.07
CA TYR A 392 8.44 -4.32 14.97
C TYR A 392 8.47 -2.91 14.39
N GLU A 393 9.42 -2.07 14.80
CA GLU A 393 9.61 -0.73 14.21
C GLU A 393 9.86 -0.82 12.70
N GLY A 394 10.72 -1.75 12.26
CA GLY A 394 10.94 -2.02 10.84
C GLY A 394 9.68 -2.48 10.10
N SER A 395 8.89 -3.36 10.72
CA SER A 395 7.61 -3.84 10.16
C SER A 395 6.58 -2.70 10.03
N VAL A 396 6.52 -1.81 11.02
CA VAL A 396 5.65 -0.62 10.99
C VAL A 396 6.08 0.34 9.89
N GLU A 397 7.39 0.53 9.69
CA GLU A 397 7.89 1.41 8.65
C GLU A 397 7.61 0.84 7.24
N GLN A 398 7.76 -0.47 7.05
CA GLN A 398 7.32 -1.15 5.82
C GLN A 398 5.83 -0.97 5.57
N LEU A 399 4.99 -1.07 6.62
CA LEU A 399 3.55 -0.84 6.50
C LEU A 399 3.25 0.61 6.09
N ARG A 400 3.95 1.61 6.64
CA ARG A 400 3.81 3.01 6.22
C ARG A 400 4.17 3.21 4.76
N GLN A 401 5.27 2.61 4.30
CA GLN A 401 5.68 2.66 2.90
C GLN A 401 4.64 2.01 1.98
N SER A 402 4.12 0.83 2.36
CA SER A 402 3.05 0.15 1.63
C SER A 402 1.74 0.95 1.62
N GLN A 403 1.42 1.67 2.68
CA GLN A 403 0.25 2.54 2.71
C GLN A 403 0.44 3.75 1.79
N ALA A 404 1.65 4.32 1.75
CA ALA A 404 1.97 5.44 0.86
C ALA A 404 1.92 5.01 -0.62
N SER A 405 2.43 3.83 -0.98
CA SER A 405 2.31 3.32 -2.35
C SER A 405 0.86 3.04 -2.74
N LEU A 406 0.06 2.46 -1.83
CA LEU A 406 -1.36 2.24 -2.07
C LEU A 406 -2.11 3.55 -2.34
N ARG A 407 -1.82 4.62 -1.59
CA ARG A 407 -2.41 5.94 -1.83
C ARG A 407 -2.07 6.49 -3.21
N ARG A 408 -0.82 6.36 -3.65
CA ARG A 408 -0.43 6.76 -5.01
C ARG A 408 -1.18 5.98 -6.07
N CYS A 409 -1.27 4.65 -5.92
CA CYS A 409 -2.05 3.82 -6.85
C CYS A 409 -3.53 4.22 -6.85
N GLN A 410 -4.10 4.58 -5.70
CA GLN A 410 -5.49 5.07 -5.64
C GLN A 410 -5.66 6.40 -6.38
N GLU A 411 -4.72 7.34 -6.22
CA GLU A 411 -4.73 8.62 -6.95
C GLU A 411 -4.59 8.41 -8.46
N GLU A 412 -3.70 7.51 -8.89
CA GLU A 412 -3.54 7.12 -10.29
C GLU A 412 -4.82 6.49 -10.85
N MET A 413 -5.46 5.59 -10.10
CA MET A 413 -6.74 4.99 -10.48
C MET A 413 -7.83 6.05 -10.64
N SER A 414 -7.95 7.01 -9.72
CA SER A 414 -8.91 8.12 -9.85
C SER A 414 -8.60 9.01 -11.08
N SER A 415 -7.33 9.27 -11.38
CA SER A 415 -6.95 10.01 -12.59
C SER A 415 -7.35 9.27 -13.87
N LEU A 416 -7.09 7.96 -13.93
CA LEU A 416 -7.46 7.12 -15.06
C LEU A 416 -8.98 7.01 -15.22
N GLU A 417 -9.72 6.95 -14.11
CA GLU A 417 -11.18 7.02 -14.12
C GLU A 417 -11.64 8.34 -14.76
N ASP A 418 -11.12 9.49 -14.32
CA ASP A 418 -11.46 10.79 -14.89
C ASP A 418 -11.11 10.90 -16.38
N GLU A 419 -9.99 10.31 -16.81
CA GLU A 419 -9.59 10.24 -18.22
C GLU A 419 -10.55 9.36 -19.03
N ALA A 420 -10.94 8.20 -18.50
CA ALA A 420 -11.90 7.32 -19.14
C ALA A 420 -13.28 7.99 -19.30
N HIS A 421 -13.74 8.74 -18.30
CA HIS A 421 -14.98 9.53 -18.39
C HIS A 421 -14.87 10.61 -19.49
N ARG A 422 -13.76 11.37 -19.53
CA ARG A 422 -13.52 12.38 -20.57
C ARG A 422 -13.48 11.76 -21.97
N ALA A 423 -12.80 10.63 -22.14
CA ALA A 423 -12.75 9.92 -23.42
C ALA A 423 -14.13 9.38 -23.84
N ALA A 424 -14.96 8.95 -22.88
CA ALA A 424 -16.33 8.52 -23.15
C ALA A 424 -17.21 9.68 -23.63
N GLU A 425 -17.09 10.85 -23.02
CA GLU A 425 -17.78 12.08 -23.45
C GLU A 425 -17.36 12.49 -24.86
N GLU A 426 -16.05 12.52 -25.16
CA GLU A 426 -15.55 12.84 -26.49
C GLU A 426 -16.07 11.85 -27.54
N LYS A 427 -16.04 10.55 -27.23
CA LYS A 427 -16.59 9.51 -28.11
C LYS A 427 -18.09 9.71 -28.36
N ALA A 428 -18.86 10.15 -27.37
CA ALA A 428 -20.27 10.44 -27.55
C ALA A 428 -20.49 11.64 -28.48
N LEU A 429 -19.73 12.73 -28.30
CA LEU A 429 -19.79 13.91 -29.17
C LEU A 429 -19.40 13.58 -30.62
N LEU A 430 -18.35 12.78 -30.82
CA LEU A 430 -17.93 12.35 -32.15
C LEU A 430 -18.99 11.47 -32.84
N ARG A 431 -19.65 10.59 -32.09
CA ARG A 431 -20.78 9.80 -32.62
C ARG A 431 -21.93 10.70 -33.07
N GLU A 432 -22.31 11.68 -32.25
CA GLU A 432 -23.37 12.63 -32.61
C GLU A 432 -22.99 13.46 -33.85
N ALA A 433 -21.74 13.93 -33.95
CA ALA A 433 -21.25 14.64 -35.12
C ALA A 433 -21.29 13.78 -36.39
N LEU A 434 -20.92 12.49 -36.28
CA LEU A 434 -20.99 11.53 -37.37
C LEU A 434 -22.44 11.31 -37.83
N GLU A 435 -23.37 11.13 -36.90
CA GLU A 435 -24.80 10.97 -37.20
C GLU A 435 -25.36 12.20 -37.94
N ARG A 436 -25.02 13.41 -37.47
CA ARG A 436 -25.42 14.66 -38.15
C ARG A 436 -24.87 14.74 -39.57
N MET A 437 -23.62 14.36 -39.79
CA MET A 437 -22.98 14.35 -41.12
C MET A 437 -23.63 13.32 -42.05
N GLN A 438 -23.97 12.14 -41.54
CA GLN A 438 -24.68 11.11 -42.30
C GLN A 438 -26.07 11.60 -42.74
N LEU A 439 -26.81 12.25 -41.84
CA LEU A 439 -28.11 12.85 -42.16
C LEU A 439 -28.00 13.92 -43.27
N GLN A 440 -27.00 14.80 -43.18
CA GLN A 440 -26.74 15.80 -44.22
C GLN A 440 -26.38 15.15 -45.57
N LEU A 441 -25.51 14.14 -45.56
CA LEU A 441 -25.12 13.42 -46.76
C LEU A 441 -26.33 12.74 -47.43
N ASP A 442 -27.22 12.13 -46.65
CA ASP A 442 -28.42 11.49 -47.19
C ASP A 442 -29.43 12.50 -47.72
N GLN A 443 -29.55 13.68 -47.10
CA GLN A 443 -30.33 14.79 -47.64
C GLN A 443 -29.77 15.27 -48.99
N GLU A 444 -28.46 15.47 -49.09
CA GLU A 444 -27.77 15.83 -50.35
C GLU A 444 -27.96 14.78 -51.44
N LYS A 445 -27.85 13.49 -51.10
CA LYS A 445 -28.14 12.40 -52.06
C LYS A 445 -29.56 12.47 -52.58
N ARG A 446 -30.55 12.70 -51.71
CA ARG A 446 -31.97 12.86 -52.10
C ARG A 446 -32.16 14.07 -53.01
N LEU A 447 -31.58 15.22 -52.68
CA LEU A 447 -31.62 16.43 -53.51
C LEU A 447 -30.98 16.19 -54.89
N ARG A 448 -29.81 15.55 -54.95
CA ARG A 448 -29.15 15.17 -56.21
C ARG A 448 -30.01 14.23 -57.06
N GLN A 449 -30.68 13.25 -56.43
CA GLN A 449 -31.59 12.35 -57.15
C GLN A 449 -32.82 13.09 -57.69
N ALA A 450 -33.41 14.01 -56.93
CA ALA A 450 -34.51 14.85 -57.38
C ALA A 450 -34.09 15.74 -58.56
N ALA A 451 -32.93 16.40 -58.47
CA ALA A 451 -32.39 17.22 -59.54
C ALA A 451 -32.11 16.43 -60.84
N LYS A 452 -31.64 15.18 -60.72
CA LYS A 452 -31.48 14.28 -61.88
C LYS A 452 -32.82 13.93 -62.54
N ARG A 453 -33.88 13.73 -61.75
CA ARG A 453 -35.23 13.44 -62.26
C ARG A 453 -35.91 14.64 -62.94
N HIS A 454 -35.53 15.87 -62.59
CA HIS A 454 -36.04 17.09 -63.25
C HIS A 454 -35.28 17.48 -64.53
N LYS A 455 -34.16 16.81 -64.84
CA LYS A 455 -33.38 17.03 -66.07
C LYS A 455 -33.74 16.07 -67.21
N VAL A 456 -34.71 15.18 -67.00
CA VAL A 456 -35.33 14.30 -68.00
C VAL A 456 -36.74 14.84 -68.25
#